data_AF-A0A0S7XDA6-F1
#
_entry.id   AF-A0A0S7XDA6-F1
#
_cell.length_a   1.000
_cell.length_b   1.000
_cell.length_c   1.000
_cell.angle_alpha   90.00
_cell.angle_beta   90.00
_cell.angle_gamma   90.00
#
_symmetry.space_group_name_H-M   'P 1'
#
loop_
_entity.id
_entity.type
_entity.pdbx_description
1 polymer ?
#
loop_
_entity_poly.entity_id
_entity_poly.type
_entity_poly.pdbx_seq_one_letter_code
_entity_poly.pdbx_strand_id
1 'polypeptide(L)'
;MKLLHPSSLAATIDAVNEALFVGKQIPPAERARTAAWIAGRQGKQGSYANMFAPTPRDFAGGIRVFTGEAVRSNAATAHILGEEASR
;
A
#
# COMPACT_ATOMS: atom_id res chain seq x y z
N MET A 1 4.11 7.86 15.33
CA MET A 1 4.34 7.58 13.90
C MET A 1 3.00 7.27 13.27
N LYS A 2 2.70 7.81 12.09
CA LYS A 2 1.45 7.56 11.38
C LYS A 2 1.78 6.75 10.14
N LEU A 3 1.47 5.45 10.15
CA LEU A 3 1.72 4.55 9.02
C LEU A 3 0.49 4.43 8.13
N LEU A 4 -0.69 4.41 8.74
CA LEU A 4 -1.91 4.21 7.99
C LEU A 4 -2.34 5.50 7.28
N HIS A 5 -2.42 5.41 5.95
CA HIS A 5 -3.02 6.41 5.07
C HIS A 5 -4.31 5.83 4.45
N PRO A 6 -5.49 6.00 5.07
CA PRO A 6 -6.71 5.28 4.67
C PRO A 6 -7.18 5.56 3.23
N SER A 7 -6.72 6.66 2.64
CA SER A 7 -7.04 7.03 1.27
C SER A 7 -6.08 6.45 0.24
N SER A 8 -4.96 5.81 0.60
CA SER A 8 -3.95 5.32 -0.36
C SER A 8 -3.23 4.08 0.18
N LEU A 9 -3.29 2.99 -0.59
CA LEU A 9 -2.53 1.78 -0.30
C LEU A 9 -1.04 2.03 -0.53
N ALA A 10 -0.69 2.73 -1.61
CA ALA A 10 0.69 3.12 -1.92
C ALA A 10 1.34 3.87 -0.75
N ALA A 11 0.72 4.96 -0.27
CA ALA A 11 1.28 5.75 0.82
C ALA A 11 1.38 4.95 2.14
N THR A 12 0.46 4.01 2.36
CA THR A 12 0.50 3.13 3.55
C THR A 12 1.67 2.14 3.47
N ILE A 13 1.88 1.52 2.30
CA ILE A 13 3.02 0.61 2.06
C ILE A 13 4.34 1.37 2.17
N ASP A 14 4.45 2.55 1.54
CA ASP A 14 5.66 3.37 1.60
C ASP A 14 6.02 3.77 3.04
N ALA A 15 5.05 4.17 3.85
CA ALA A 15 5.29 4.51 5.25
C ALA A 15 5.77 3.29 6.07
N VAL A 16 5.23 2.10 5.80
CA VAL A 16 5.68 0.85 6.41
C VAL A 16 7.11 0.53 5.96
N ASN A 17 7.37 0.55 4.65
CA ASN A 17 8.67 0.27 4.05
C ASN A 17 9.73 1.26 4.55
N GLU A 18 9.42 2.55 4.67
CA GLU A 18 10.33 3.54 5.23
C GLU A 18 10.70 3.18 6.69
N ALA A 19 9.69 2.87 7.52
CA ALA A 19 9.92 2.52 8.91
C ALA A 19 10.81 1.29 9.06
N LEU A 20 10.58 0.26 8.24
CA LEU A 20 11.40 -0.96 8.20
C LEU A 20 12.82 -0.66 7.67
N PHE A 21 12.93 0.09 6.57
CA PHE A 21 14.20 0.43 5.92
C PHE A 21 15.15 1.17 6.85
N VAL A 22 14.64 2.13 7.63
CA VAL A 22 15.45 2.90 8.58
C VAL A 22 15.55 2.27 9.98
N GLY A 23 15.01 1.06 10.17
CA GLY A 23 15.05 0.35 11.45
C GLY A 23 14.24 1.00 12.59
N LYS A 24 13.21 1.80 12.28
CA LYS A 24 12.32 2.39 13.28
C LYS A 24 11.47 1.31 13.93
N GLN A 25 11.35 1.34 15.26
CA GLN A 25 10.39 0.49 15.96
C GLN A 25 8.96 0.96 15.68
N ILE A 26 8.12 0.05 15.20
CA ILE A 26 6.69 0.28 14.98
C ILE A 26 5.93 -0.06 16.26
N PRO A 27 5.19 0.89 16.88
CA PRO A 27 4.38 0.59 18.05
C PRO A 27 3.39 -0.56 17.77
N PRO A 28 3.20 -1.53 18.70
CA PRO A 28 2.36 -2.71 18.45
C PRO A 28 0.94 -2.39 17.98
N ALA A 29 0.32 -1.36 18.55
CA ALA A 29 -1.02 -0.92 18.18
C ALA A 29 -1.08 -0.37 16.74
N GLU A 30 -0.08 0.42 16.33
CA GLU A 30 0.01 0.97 14.97
C GLU A 30 0.30 -0.13 13.95
N ARG A 31 1.17 -1.09 14.30
CA ARG A 31 1.45 -2.28 13.48
C ARG A 31 0.18 -3.10 13.24
N ALA A 32 -0.55 -3.44 14.31
CA ALA A 32 -1.77 -4.24 14.21
C ALA A 32 -2.84 -3.53 13.38
N ARG A 33 -3.04 -2.23 13.62
CA ARG A 33 -4.01 -1.41 12.88
C ARG A 33 -3.67 -1.34 11.39
N THR A 34 -2.40 -1.11 11.06
CA THR A 34 -1.95 -0.97 9.67
C THR A 34 -2.03 -2.30 8.93
N ALA A 35 -1.57 -3.39 9.56
CA ALA A 35 -1.66 -4.74 9.00
C ALA A 35 -3.11 -5.17 8.75
N ALA A 36 -4.01 -4.93 9.71
CA ALA A 36 -5.43 -5.24 9.54
C ALA A 36 -6.07 -4.45 8.39
N TRP A 37 -5.69 -3.17 8.22
CA TRP A 37 -6.18 -2.35 7.12
C TRP A 37 -5.67 -2.86 5.76
N ILE A 38 -4.37 -3.18 5.64
CA ILE A 38 -3.79 -3.76 4.41
C ILE A 38 -4.45 -5.11 4.09
N ALA A 39 -4.53 -6.01 5.07
CA ALA A 39 -5.17 -7.32 4.92
C ALA A 39 -6.62 -7.19 4.45
N GLY A 40 -7.35 -6.22 5.00
CA GLY A 40 -8.71 -5.89 4.59
C GLY A 40 -8.83 -5.36 3.16
N ARG A 41 -7.74 -5.17 2.40
CA ARG A 41 -7.78 -4.81 0.97
C ARG A 41 -7.82 -6.03 0.05
N GLN A 42 -7.50 -7.22 0.53
CA GLN A 42 -7.41 -8.43 -0.31
C GLN A 42 -8.74 -8.76 -0.97
N GLY A 43 -8.70 -9.14 -2.25
CA GLY A 43 -9.88 -9.58 -3.02
C GLY A 43 -10.95 -8.51 -3.27
N LYS A 44 -10.70 -7.25 -2.87
CA LYS A 44 -11.63 -6.15 -3.15
C LYS A 44 -11.63 -5.78 -4.63
N GLN A 45 -12.68 -5.06 -5.06
CA GLN A 45 -12.79 -4.55 -6.43
C GLN A 45 -11.54 -3.74 -6.82
N GLY A 46 -11.03 -4.00 -8.03
CA GLY A 46 -9.81 -3.39 -8.54
C GLY A 46 -8.52 -4.10 -8.09
N SER A 47 -8.61 -5.20 -7.33
CA SER A 47 -7.45 -6.07 -7.08
C SER A 47 -6.97 -6.75 -8.37
N TYR A 48 -5.65 -6.92 -8.47
CA TYR A 48 -5.03 -7.78 -9.46
C TYR A 48 -5.05 -9.22 -8.93
N ALA A 49 -5.67 -10.15 -9.66
CA ALA A 49 -5.69 -11.59 -9.30
C ALA A 49 -6.03 -11.91 -7.83
N ASN A 50 -7.06 -11.25 -7.26
CA ASN A 50 -7.47 -11.37 -5.84
C ASN A 50 -6.42 -10.94 -4.79
N MET A 51 -5.37 -10.23 -5.19
CA MET A 51 -4.39 -9.61 -4.29
C MET A 51 -5.00 -8.38 -3.58
N PHE A 52 -4.15 -7.52 -3.02
CA PHE A 52 -4.55 -6.33 -2.28
C PHE A 52 -5.01 -5.21 -3.23
N ALA A 53 -6.26 -4.76 -3.09
CA ALA A 53 -6.82 -3.75 -3.98
C ALA A 53 -6.32 -2.34 -3.64
N PRO A 54 -5.84 -1.56 -4.64
CA PRO A 54 -5.60 -0.13 -4.50
C PRO A 54 -6.86 0.62 -4.08
N THR A 55 -6.69 1.85 -3.58
CA THR A 55 -7.81 2.75 -3.30
C THR A 55 -8.22 3.53 -4.55
N PRO A 56 -9.39 4.19 -4.54
CA PRO A 56 -9.77 5.12 -5.61
C PRO A 56 -8.73 6.24 -5.85
N ARG A 57 -8.03 6.69 -4.80
CA ARG A 57 -6.98 7.72 -4.93
C ARG A 57 -5.76 7.19 -5.68
N ASP A 58 -5.38 5.94 -5.44
CA ASP A 58 -4.24 5.30 -6.11
C ASP A 58 -4.50 5.17 -7.63
N PHE A 59 -5.76 4.97 -8.03
CA PHE A 59 -6.15 4.97 -9.43
C PHE A 59 -6.27 6.36 -10.04
N ALA A 60 -6.86 7.33 -9.32
CA ALA A 60 -7.17 8.65 -9.88
C ALA A 60 -5.94 9.42 -10.39
N GLY A 61 -4.79 9.28 -9.72
CA GLY A 61 -3.54 9.96 -10.08
C GLY A 61 -2.40 9.02 -10.48
N GLY A 62 -2.64 7.70 -10.48
CA GLY A 62 -1.57 6.72 -10.44
C GLY A 62 -0.81 6.75 -9.10
N ILE A 63 0.29 6.01 -9.06
CA ILE A 63 1.16 5.91 -7.90
C ILE A 63 2.60 6.26 -8.25
N ARG A 64 3.43 6.37 -7.23
CA ARG A 64 4.88 6.24 -7.38
C ARG A 64 5.31 4.99 -6.62
N VAL A 65 6.28 4.27 -7.16
CA VAL A 65 6.97 3.23 -6.39
C VAL A 65 7.86 3.87 -5.33
N PHE A 66 8.33 3.09 -4.38
CA PHE A 66 9.16 3.58 -3.26
C PHE A 66 10.40 4.37 -3.71
N THR A 67 10.99 4.01 -4.86
CA THR A 67 12.14 4.69 -5.48
C THR A 67 11.77 5.94 -6.29
N GLY A 68 10.48 6.22 -6.49
CA GLY A 68 9.95 7.47 -7.03
C GLY A 68 9.41 7.42 -8.46
N GLU A 69 9.62 6.34 -9.21
CA GLU A 69 9.12 6.16 -10.58
C GLU A 69 7.59 6.18 -10.63
N ALA A 70 7.04 6.86 -11.63
CA ALA A 70 5.60 7.02 -11.76
C ALA A 70 4.96 5.84 -12.49
N VAL A 71 3.89 5.30 -11.92
CA VAL A 71 3.02 4.29 -12.52
C VAL A 71 1.66 4.91 -12.78
N ARG A 72 1.25 4.95 -14.06
CA ARG A 72 0.07 5.73 -14.49
C ARG A 72 -1.11 4.88 -14.96
N SER A 73 -0.90 3.60 -15.29
CA SER A 73 -2.00 2.75 -15.75
C SER A 73 -2.66 2.05 -14.57
N ASN A 74 -4.00 1.93 -14.59
CA ASN A 74 -4.73 1.25 -13.53
C ASN A 74 -4.29 -0.23 -13.38
N ALA A 75 -4.02 -0.91 -14.51
CA ALA A 75 -3.54 -2.29 -14.50
C ALA A 75 -2.19 -2.41 -13.79
N ALA A 76 -1.23 -1.53 -14.10
CA ALA A 76 0.07 -1.54 -13.43
C ALA A 76 -0.05 -1.12 -11.96
N THR A 77 -0.89 -0.13 -11.63
CA THR A 77 -1.16 0.26 -10.24
C THR A 77 -1.69 -0.93 -9.42
N ALA A 78 -2.67 -1.67 -9.95
CA ALA A 78 -3.24 -2.83 -9.27
C ALA A 78 -2.24 -3.97 -9.11
N HIS A 79 -1.45 -4.25 -10.16
CA HIS A 79 -0.41 -5.28 -10.13
C HIS A 79 0.69 -4.94 -9.12
N ILE A 80 1.31 -3.76 -9.23
CA ILE A 80 2.42 -3.34 -8.38
C ILE A 80 2.01 -3.25 -6.92
N LEU A 81 0.87 -2.62 -6.60
CA LEU A 81 0.42 -2.55 -5.20
C LEU A 81 -0.02 -3.91 -4.66
N GLY A 82 -0.49 -4.82 -5.51
CA GLY A 82 -0.76 -6.19 -5.11
C GLY A 82 0.52 -6.92 -4.67
N GLU A 83 1.59 -6.79 -5.45
CA GLU A 83 2.89 -7.40 -5.14
C GLU A 83 3.56 -6.77 -3.93
N GLU A 84 3.62 -5.44 -3.86
CA GLU A 84 4.28 -4.73 -2.76
C GLU A 84 3.56 -4.95 -1.42
N ALA A 85 2.22 -5.08 -1.43
CA ALA A 85 1.46 -5.39 -0.22
C ALA A 85 1.62 -6.85 0.27
N SER A 86 2.20 -7.72 -0.55
CA SER A 86 2.41 -9.15 -0.22
C SER A 86 3.77 -9.43 0.44
N ARG A 87 4.63 -8.41 0.57
CA ARG A 87 5.95 -8.50 1.20
C ARG A 87 5.86 -8.32 2.71
#